data_AF-A0A091QRG5-F1
#
_entry.id   AF-A0A091QRG5-F1
#
_cell.length_a   1.000
_cell.length_b   1.000
_cell.length_c   1.000
_cell.angle_alpha   90.00
_cell.angle_beta   90.00
_cell.angle_gamma   90.00
#
_symmetry.space_group_name_H-M   'P 1'
#
loop_
_entity.id
_entity.type
_entity.pdbx_description
1 polymer ?
#
loop_
_entity_poly.entity_id
_entity_poly.type
_entity_poly.pdbx_seq_one_letter_code
_entity_poly.pdbx_strand_id
1 'polypeptide(L)'
;QRDAKGQYLFDLLCHHLNLLEKDYFGIRFVDPDKQRHWLEFTKSVVKQMRAQPPFTMCFRVKFYPTDPAALKEEITRYLVFLQIKRDLYHGRLLCKTSDAALLAAYILQAEIGDYDPGKHPEGYSSKFQFFPKHSEKLERKIAEIHKSELSGQTPATSELNFLRKAQTLETYGVDPHPCKDVSGNAAFLAFTPFGFVVLQGNKRVHFIKWNEVTKMKFEGKTFYLYVSQKEEKKIVLTYFAPTPEACKHLWKCGIENQAFYKLEKSSQVRTVSSSNLFFKGSRFRYSGRVAKEVMESSAKIKRDPPEIHR
;
A
#
# COMPACT_ATOMS: atom_id res chain seq x y z
N GLN A 1 -27.54 9.04 3.85
CA GLN A 1 -27.48 10.47 3.45
C GLN A 1 -26.91 10.56 2.03
N ARG A 2 -27.66 11.11 1.06
CA ARG A 2 -27.32 11.09 -0.38
C ARG A 2 -26.08 11.92 -0.74
N ASP A 3 -25.86 13.05 -0.07
CA ASP A 3 -24.76 13.98 -0.36
C ASP A 3 -23.59 13.88 0.63
N ALA A 4 -23.48 12.74 1.33
CA ALA A 4 -22.40 12.51 2.27
C ALA A 4 -21.03 12.68 1.59
N LYS A 5 -20.12 13.41 2.26
CA LYS A 5 -18.73 13.56 1.82
C LYS A 5 -17.96 12.27 2.04
N GLY A 6 -16.88 12.07 1.28
CA GLY A 6 -15.98 10.93 1.48
C GLY A 6 -15.46 10.82 2.91
N GLN A 7 -15.21 11.96 3.58
CA GLN A 7 -14.79 12.01 4.98
C GLN A 7 -15.78 11.32 5.92
N TYR A 8 -17.08 11.56 5.73
CA TYR A 8 -18.13 10.98 6.57
C TYR A 8 -18.14 9.44 6.46
N LEU A 9 -18.07 8.92 5.23
CA LEU A 9 -17.99 7.47 5.00
C LEU A 9 -16.72 6.87 5.61
N PHE A 10 -15.58 7.56 5.46
CA PHE A 10 -14.32 7.11 6.02
C PHE A 10 -14.33 7.06 7.55
N ASP A 11 -14.85 8.10 8.20
CA ASP A 11 -14.96 8.15 9.66
C ASP A 11 -15.93 7.09 10.19
N LEU A 12 -17.04 6.83 9.49
CA LEU A 12 -17.97 5.75 9.84
C LEU A 12 -17.29 4.38 9.80
N LEU A 13 -16.49 4.10 8.76
CA LEU A 13 -15.72 2.85 8.67
C LEU A 13 -14.66 2.74 9.77
N CYS A 14 -13.91 3.82 10.03
CA CYS A 14 -12.91 3.82 11.10
C CYS A 14 -13.54 3.62 12.48
N HIS A 15 -14.72 4.22 12.71
CA HIS A 15 -15.48 4.03 13.93
C HIS A 15 -15.97 2.58 14.07
N HIS A 16 -16.53 2.01 13.01
CA HIS A 16 -16.99 0.61 12.99
C HIS A 16 -15.85 -0.38 13.23
N LEU A 17 -14.67 -0.15 12.64
CA LEU A 17 -13.46 -0.95 12.86
C LEU A 17 -12.73 -0.61 14.17
N ASN A 18 -13.23 0.37 14.93
CA ASN A 18 -12.61 0.88 16.14
C ASN A 18 -11.12 1.25 15.95
N LEU A 19 -10.80 1.98 14.88
CA LEU A 19 -9.45 2.28 14.41
C LEU A 19 -9.04 3.74 14.69
N LEU A 20 -8.00 3.98 15.49
CA LEU A 20 -7.50 5.33 15.76
C LEU A 20 -6.37 5.77 14.81
N GLU A 21 -5.51 4.85 14.38
CA GLU A 21 -4.39 5.11 13.47
C GLU A 21 -4.86 5.17 11.99
N LYS A 22 -5.93 5.93 11.75
CA LYS A 22 -6.65 5.94 10.46
C LYS A 22 -5.87 6.54 9.29
N ASP A 23 -4.86 7.37 9.54
CA ASP A 23 -4.15 8.10 8.48
C ASP A 23 -3.41 7.19 7.49
N TYR A 24 -3.12 5.94 7.85
CA TYR A 24 -2.52 4.95 6.94
C TYR A 24 -3.49 4.43 5.88
N PHE A 25 -4.80 4.68 6.03
CA PHE A 25 -5.84 4.04 5.23
C PHE A 25 -6.59 5.01 4.32
N GLY A 26 -7.28 4.45 3.34
CA GLY A 26 -8.18 5.17 2.46
C GLY A 26 -9.24 4.26 1.86
N ILE A 27 -10.20 4.85 1.18
CA ILE A 27 -11.22 4.11 0.42
C ILE A 27 -10.84 4.18 -1.05
N ARG A 28 -10.71 3.02 -1.69
CA ARG A 28 -10.39 2.87 -3.10
C ARG A 28 -11.59 2.35 -3.86
N PHE A 29 -11.82 2.85 -5.06
CA PHE A 29 -12.81 2.30 -6.00
C PHE A 29 -12.21 2.18 -7.41
N VAL A 30 -12.90 1.43 -8.25
CA VAL A 30 -12.54 1.26 -9.67
C VAL A 30 -13.72 1.75 -10.49
N ASP A 31 -13.47 2.63 -11.44
CA ASP A 31 -14.52 3.14 -12.33
C ASP A 31 -14.84 2.15 -13.48
N PRO A 32 -15.90 2.39 -14.28
CA PRO A 32 -16.25 1.53 -15.40
C PRO A 32 -15.12 1.34 -16.43
N ASP A 33 -14.25 2.34 -16.56
CA ASP A 33 -13.08 2.35 -17.45
C ASP A 33 -11.87 1.59 -16.86
N LYS A 34 -12.07 0.87 -15.75
CA LYS A 34 -11.06 0.12 -14.98
C LYS A 34 -9.95 0.98 -14.38
N GLN A 35 -10.13 2.29 -14.30
CA GLN A 35 -9.20 3.19 -13.61
C GLN A 35 -9.45 3.14 -12.10
N ARG A 36 -8.36 3.01 -11.35
CA ARG A 36 -8.37 3.05 -9.88
C ARG A 36 -8.39 4.49 -9.39
N HIS A 37 -9.14 4.73 -8.31
CA HIS A 37 -9.25 6.03 -7.67
C HIS A 37 -9.23 5.87 -6.15
N TRP A 38 -8.59 6.83 -5.47
CA TRP A 38 -8.81 7.07 -4.06
C TRP A 38 -9.99 8.02 -3.90
N LEU A 39 -10.91 7.70 -3.00
CA LEU A 39 -12.03 8.55 -2.65
C LEU A 39 -11.50 9.87 -2.04
N GLU A 40 -11.86 11.00 -2.64
CA GLU A 40 -11.52 12.32 -2.13
C GLU A 40 -12.46 12.67 -0.96
N PHE A 41 -11.89 12.88 0.21
CA PHE A 41 -12.67 13.07 1.45
C PHE A 41 -13.49 14.36 1.48
N THR A 42 -13.05 15.40 0.77
CA THR A 42 -13.72 16.72 0.74
C THR A 42 -14.90 16.78 -0.21
N LYS A 43 -15.05 15.79 -1.10
CA LYS A 43 -16.09 15.75 -2.13
C LYS A 43 -17.21 14.78 -1.74
N SER A 44 -18.42 15.05 -2.24
CA SER A 44 -19.55 14.11 -2.14
C SER A 44 -19.17 12.76 -2.75
N VAL A 45 -19.56 11.66 -2.10
CA VAL A 45 -19.31 10.29 -2.59
C VAL A 45 -19.98 10.10 -3.95
N VAL A 46 -21.27 10.42 -4.06
CA VAL A 46 -22.06 10.23 -5.29
C VAL A 46 -21.48 11.01 -6.47
N LYS A 47 -20.96 12.23 -6.23
CA LYS A 47 -20.33 13.05 -7.29
C LYS A 47 -19.00 12.51 -7.81
N GLN A 48 -18.39 11.55 -7.12
CA GLN A 48 -17.14 10.92 -7.53
C GLN A 48 -17.36 9.59 -8.26
N MET A 49 -18.53 8.98 -8.08
CA MET A 49 -18.87 7.70 -8.67
C MET A 49 -19.41 7.90 -10.09
N ARG A 50 -18.76 7.24 -11.06
CA ARG A 50 -19.26 7.14 -12.44
C ARG A 50 -20.25 5.99 -12.61
N ALA A 51 -20.13 4.95 -11.78
CA ALA A 51 -21.01 3.79 -11.81
C ALA A 51 -22.34 4.10 -11.09
N GLN A 52 -23.38 3.34 -11.41
CA GLN A 52 -24.63 3.34 -10.62
C GLN A 52 -24.46 2.51 -9.34
N PRO A 53 -25.24 2.79 -8.28
CA PRO A 53 -25.29 1.94 -7.08
C PRO A 53 -25.74 0.50 -7.42
N PRO A 54 -25.33 -0.52 -6.64
CA PRO A 54 -24.48 -0.43 -5.46
C PRO A 54 -23.01 -0.15 -5.80
N PHE A 55 -22.38 0.75 -5.05
CA PHE A 55 -20.97 1.10 -5.25
C PHE A 55 -20.07 0.04 -4.62
N THR A 56 -19.14 -0.50 -5.41
CA THR A 56 -18.07 -1.36 -4.88
C THR A 56 -16.86 -0.51 -4.52
N MET A 57 -16.52 -0.47 -3.23
CA MET A 57 -15.36 0.23 -2.70
C MET A 57 -14.57 -0.71 -1.77
N CYS A 58 -13.28 -0.44 -1.60
CA CYS A 58 -12.43 -1.20 -0.68
C CYS A 58 -11.74 -0.24 0.29
N PHE A 59 -11.85 -0.53 1.58
CA PHE A 59 -10.94 0.02 2.58
C PHE A 59 -9.55 -0.60 2.39
N ARG A 60 -8.51 0.22 2.25
CA ARG A 60 -7.15 -0.22 1.89
C ARG A 60 -6.11 0.60 2.64
N VAL A 61 -4.92 0.02 2.85
CA VAL A 61 -3.75 0.82 3.22
C VAL A 61 -3.40 1.71 2.03
N LYS A 62 -3.38 3.02 2.28
CA LYS A 62 -2.98 4.06 1.32
C LYS A 62 -1.52 4.44 1.51
N PHE A 63 -1.07 4.51 2.76
CA PHE A 63 0.31 4.75 3.13
C PHE A 63 0.79 3.58 3.97
N TYR A 64 1.69 2.76 3.42
CA TYR A 64 2.30 1.67 4.16
C TYR A 64 3.18 2.23 5.30
N PRO A 65 3.15 1.67 6.51
CA PRO A 65 4.07 2.10 7.56
C PRO A 65 5.52 1.81 7.17
N THR A 66 6.45 2.71 7.49
CA THR A 66 7.89 2.48 7.30
C THR A 66 8.38 1.32 8.17
N ASP A 67 7.82 1.20 9.37
CA ASP A 67 8.02 0.08 10.30
C ASP A 67 6.65 -0.34 10.86
N PRO A 68 6.00 -1.40 10.33
CA PRO A 68 4.73 -1.88 10.84
C PRO A 68 4.80 -2.41 12.28
N ALA A 69 5.98 -2.82 12.75
CA ALA A 69 6.14 -3.28 14.13
C ALA A 69 6.08 -2.10 15.14
N ALA A 70 6.33 -0.88 14.68
CA ALA A 70 6.22 0.34 15.48
C ALA A 70 4.78 0.90 15.57
N LEU A 71 3.82 0.35 14.83
CA LEU A 71 2.42 0.72 14.96
C LEU A 71 1.91 0.44 16.37
N LYS A 72 1.17 1.37 16.95
CA LYS A 72 0.77 1.27 18.35
C LYS A 72 -0.33 0.22 18.56
N GLU A 73 -1.36 0.24 17.72
CA GLU A 73 -2.53 -0.61 17.91
C GLU A 73 -2.43 -1.93 17.14
N GLU A 74 -2.86 -3.01 17.78
CA GLU A 74 -2.90 -4.34 17.13
C GLU A 74 -3.85 -4.37 15.94
N ILE A 75 -5.01 -3.72 16.03
CA ILE A 75 -5.97 -3.64 14.91
C ILE A 75 -5.32 -3.01 13.67
N THR A 76 -4.48 -1.98 13.84
CA THR A 76 -3.76 -1.35 12.73
C THR A 76 -2.78 -2.34 12.12
N ARG A 77 -2.00 -3.06 12.95
CA ARG A 77 -1.07 -4.10 12.49
C ARG A 77 -1.80 -5.21 11.75
N TYR A 78 -2.92 -5.68 12.27
CA TYR A 78 -3.75 -6.71 11.65
C TYR A 78 -4.29 -6.27 10.29
N LEU A 79 -4.83 -5.05 10.16
CA LEU A 79 -5.30 -4.52 8.88
C LEU A 79 -4.17 -4.34 7.85
N VAL A 80 -2.97 -3.96 8.30
CA VAL A 80 -1.76 -3.92 7.45
C VAL A 80 -1.32 -5.33 7.06
N PHE A 81 -1.39 -6.30 7.96
CA PHE A 81 -1.15 -7.71 7.68
C PHE A 81 -2.09 -8.23 6.59
N LEU A 82 -3.41 -8.01 6.72
CA LEU A 82 -4.39 -8.42 5.71
C LEU A 82 -4.11 -7.80 4.33
N GLN A 83 -3.70 -6.53 4.32
CA GLN A 83 -3.34 -5.84 3.09
C GLN A 83 -2.12 -6.48 2.40
N ILE A 84 -1.07 -6.79 3.17
CA ILE A 84 0.17 -7.35 2.63
C ILE A 84 0.01 -8.84 2.29
N LYS A 85 -0.77 -9.59 3.07
CA LYS A 85 -1.21 -10.95 2.72
C LYS A 85 -1.91 -10.95 1.35
N ARG A 86 -2.78 -9.97 1.10
CA ARG A 86 -3.40 -9.80 -0.22
C ARG A 86 -2.37 -9.45 -1.30
N ASP A 87 -1.39 -8.62 -0.99
CA ASP A 87 -0.32 -8.27 -1.93
C ASP A 87 0.55 -9.49 -2.29
N LEU A 88 0.77 -10.39 -1.33
CA LEU A 88 1.40 -11.70 -1.55
C LEU A 88 0.55 -12.58 -2.47
N TYR A 89 -0.74 -12.73 -2.15
CA TYR A 89 -1.69 -13.53 -2.93
C TYR A 89 -1.82 -13.06 -4.38
N HIS A 90 -1.79 -11.76 -4.64
CA HIS A 90 -1.85 -11.21 -6.00
C HIS A 90 -0.48 -11.04 -6.68
N GLY A 91 0.60 -11.54 -6.07
CA GLY A 91 1.95 -11.49 -6.66
C GLY A 91 2.56 -10.10 -6.75
N ARG A 92 2.12 -9.15 -5.90
CA ARG A 92 2.69 -7.80 -5.80
C ARG A 92 3.89 -7.75 -4.86
N LEU A 93 3.89 -8.61 -3.83
CA LEU A 93 5.01 -8.77 -2.92
C LEU A 93 5.94 -9.88 -3.46
N LEU A 94 6.88 -9.47 -4.31
CA LEU A 94 7.90 -10.33 -4.88
C LEU A 94 8.88 -10.80 -3.80
N CYS A 95 9.08 -12.12 -3.73
CA CYS A 95 10.00 -12.76 -2.81
C CYS A 95 10.55 -14.07 -3.40
N LYS A 96 11.70 -14.52 -2.87
CA LYS A 96 12.25 -15.84 -3.19
C LYS A 96 11.42 -16.94 -2.52
N THR A 97 11.49 -18.16 -3.05
CA THR A 97 10.70 -19.31 -2.56
C THR A 97 10.82 -19.56 -1.06
N SER A 98 12.00 -19.35 -0.46
CA SER A 98 12.17 -19.54 0.99
C SER A 98 11.42 -18.49 1.82
N ASP A 99 11.42 -17.24 1.35
CA ASP A 99 10.70 -16.14 2.00
C ASP A 99 9.19 -16.30 1.80
N ALA A 100 8.76 -16.76 0.62
CA ALA A 100 7.38 -17.13 0.36
C ALA A 100 6.91 -18.23 1.33
N ALA A 101 7.68 -19.32 1.48
CA ALA A 101 7.34 -20.40 2.40
C ALA A 101 7.17 -19.91 3.84
N LEU A 102 8.11 -19.08 4.32
CA LEU A 102 8.06 -18.50 5.66
C LEU A 102 6.85 -17.57 5.86
N LEU A 103 6.57 -16.69 4.89
CA LEU A 103 5.41 -15.79 4.95
C LEU A 103 4.09 -16.56 4.97
N ALA A 104 3.96 -17.59 4.13
CA ALA A 104 2.78 -18.45 4.11
C ALA A 104 2.64 -19.27 5.40
N ALA A 105 3.75 -19.73 6.00
CA ALA A 105 3.71 -20.41 7.29
C ALA A 105 3.23 -19.49 8.42
N TYR A 106 3.64 -18.21 8.43
CA TYR A 106 3.08 -17.24 9.39
C TYR A 106 1.58 -17.00 9.18
N ILE A 107 1.11 -16.92 7.93
CA ILE A 107 -0.32 -16.80 7.64
C ILE A 107 -1.07 -18.04 8.16
N LEU A 108 -0.54 -19.23 7.89
CA LEU A 108 -1.13 -20.50 8.33
C LEU A 108 -1.23 -20.57 9.86
N GLN A 109 -0.13 -20.31 10.57
CA GLN A 109 -0.11 -20.26 12.04
C GLN A 109 -1.11 -19.24 12.60
N ALA A 110 -1.27 -18.08 11.95
CA ALA A 110 -2.22 -17.07 12.39
C ALA A 110 -3.68 -17.47 12.20
N GLU A 111 -4.00 -18.30 11.20
CA GLU A 111 -5.36 -18.71 10.87
C GLU A 111 -5.82 -19.98 11.59
N ILE A 112 -4.94 -20.98 11.73
CA ILE A 112 -5.31 -22.30 12.28
C ILE A 112 -4.61 -22.69 13.57
N GLY A 113 -3.71 -21.83 14.07
CA GLY A 113 -2.92 -22.12 15.27
C GLY A 113 -1.91 -23.25 15.06
N ASP A 114 -1.42 -23.81 16.17
CA ASP A 114 -0.36 -24.82 16.17
C ASP A 114 -0.68 -26.05 15.33
N TYR A 115 0.38 -26.64 14.76
CA TYR A 115 0.26 -27.91 14.07
C TYR A 115 -0.25 -29.04 15.00
N ASP A 116 -1.35 -29.70 14.60
CA ASP A 116 -1.93 -30.87 15.23
C ASP A 116 -1.96 -32.04 14.23
N PRO A 117 -1.31 -33.19 14.53
CA PRO A 117 -1.29 -34.35 13.62
C PRO A 117 -2.67 -34.92 13.25
N GLY A 118 -3.66 -34.80 14.13
CA GLY A 118 -5.03 -35.27 13.90
C GLY A 118 -5.85 -34.33 13.03
N LYS A 119 -5.53 -33.03 13.04
CA LYS A 119 -6.22 -32.01 12.23
C LYS A 119 -5.50 -31.66 10.93
N HIS A 120 -4.18 -31.86 10.88
CA HIS A 120 -3.31 -31.42 9.78
C HIS A 120 -2.62 -32.63 9.12
N PRO A 121 -3.37 -33.43 8.34
CA PRO A 121 -2.80 -34.55 7.58
C PRO A 121 -1.87 -34.04 6.48
N GLU A 122 -1.09 -34.92 5.86
CA GLU A 122 -0.22 -34.57 4.74
C GLU A 122 -0.97 -33.79 3.65
N GLY A 123 -0.35 -32.70 3.15
CA GLY A 123 -0.95 -31.83 2.15
C GLY A 123 -2.00 -30.83 2.66
N TYR A 124 -2.25 -30.74 3.99
CA TYR A 124 -3.22 -29.77 4.55
C TYR A 124 -2.99 -28.32 4.12
N SER A 125 -1.72 -27.90 3.96
CA SER A 125 -1.34 -26.55 3.54
C SER A 125 -1.85 -26.18 2.14
N SER A 126 -2.10 -27.17 1.28
CA SER A 126 -2.61 -26.97 -0.10
C SER A 126 -4.07 -26.50 -0.14
N LYS A 127 -4.80 -26.63 0.98
CA LYS A 127 -6.18 -26.10 1.11
C LYS A 127 -6.22 -24.58 1.19
N PHE A 128 -5.09 -23.95 1.46
CA PHE A 128 -4.97 -22.50 1.62
C PHE A 128 -4.35 -21.90 0.36
N GLN A 129 -4.98 -20.86 -0.18
CA GLN A 129 -4.42 -20.16 -1.33
C GLN A 129 -3.59 -18.96 -0.88
N PHE A 130 -2.28 -19.14 -0.82
CA PHE A 130 -1.33 -18.09 -0.42
C PHE A 130 -0.76 -17.31 -1.60
N PHE A 131 -0.70 -17.92 -2.79
CA PHE A 131 -0.02 -17.39 -3.97
C PHE A 131 -0.85 -17.60 -5.24
N PRO A 132 -0.58 -16.86 -6.33
CA PRO A 132 -1.22 -17.10 -7.63
C PRO A 132 -0.86 -18.46 -8.23
N LYS A 133 0.33 -18.99 -7.89
CA LYS A 133 0.85 -20.26 -8.40
C LYS A 133 1.42 -21.07 -7.24
N HIS A 134 1.00 -22.32 -7.17
CA HIS A 134 1.38 -23.27 -6.13
C HIS A 134 2.32 -24.33 -6.71
N SER A 135 3.22 -24.85 -5.87
CA SER A 135 4.01 -26.04 -6.19
C SER A 135 4.08 -26.92 -4.95
N GLU A 136 4.02 -28.23 -5.14
CA GLU A 136 4.08 -29.20 -4.06
C GLU A 136 5.33 -29.03 -3.17
N LYS A 137 6.46 -28.65 -3.80
CA LYS A 137 7.71 -28.34 -3.08
C LYS A 137 7.53 -27.16 -2.11
N LEU A 138 6.82 -26.12 -2.51
CA LEU A 138 6.53 -24.96 -1.67
C LEU A 138 5.57 -25.34 -0.54
N GLU A 139 4.52 -26.11 -0.84
CA GLU A 139 3.52 -26.56 0.14
C GLU A 139 4.11 -27.44 1.24
N ARG A 140 5.00 -28.37 0.87
CA ARG A 140 5.79 -29.15 1.84
C ARG A 140 6.65 -28.26 2.73
N LYS A 141 7.32 -27.26 2.15
CA LYS A 141 8.18 -26.35 2.92
C LYS A 141 7.38 -25.48 3.88
N ILE A 142 6.19 -25.03 3.48
CA ILE A 142 5.26 -24.30 4.36
C ILE A 142 4.86 -25.18 5.54
N ALA A 143 4.43 -26.41 5.28
CA ALA A 143 4.01 -27.35 6.32
C ALA A 143 5.15 -27.72 7.29
N GLU A 144 6.37 -27.85 6.78
CA GLU A 144 7.58 -28.09 7.57
C GLU A 144 7.81 -26.93 8.55
N ILE A 145 7.89 -25.69 8.05
CA ILE A 145 8.12 -24.49 8.89
C ILE A 145 7.00 -24.35 9.94
N HIS A 146 5.74 -24.51 9.53
CA HIS A 146 4.60 -24.44 10.43
C HIS A 146 4.71 -25.45 11.58
N LYS A 147 5.12 -26.68 11.27
CA LYS A 147 5.27 -27.76 12.26
C LYS A 147 6.48 -27.58 13.18
N SER A 148 7.64 -27.17 12.64
CA SER A 148 8.91 -27.21 13.41
C SER A 148 9.32 -25.88 14.03
N GLU A 149 8.88 -24.75 13.48
CA GLU A 149 9.41 -23.43 13.86
C GLU A 149 8.37 -22.51 14.51
N LEU A 150 7.07 -22.75 14.32
CA LEU A 150 6.01 -21.78 14.68
C LEU A 150 5.13 -22.18 15.87
N SER A 151 5.30 -23.38 16.44
CA SER A 151 4.51 -23.83 17.60
C SER A 151 4.59 -22.85 18.77
N GLY A 152 3.44 -22.59 19.39
CA GLY A 152 3.26 -21.67 20.50
C GLY A 152 3.13 -20.20 20.08
N GLN A 153 3.26 -19.85 18.79
CA GLN A 153 3.01 -18.48 18.35
C GLN A 153 1.52 -18.18 18.32
N THR A 154 1.12 -17.13 19.02
CA THR A 154 -0.23 -16.58 18.90
C THR A 154 -0.46 -15.96 17.52
N PRO A 155 -1.72 -15.77 17.08
CA PRO A 155 -2.01 -15.08 15.83
C PRO A 155 -1.36 -13.69 15.73
N ALA A 156 -1.47 -12.87 16.77
CA ALA A 156 -0.86 -11.55 16.83
C ALA A 156 0.68 -11.59 16.67
N THR A 157 1.34 -12.61 17.23
CA THR A 157 2.79 -12.80 17.11
C THR A 157 3.18 -13.21 15.69
N SER A 158 2.43 -14.14 15.10
CA SER A 158 2.65 -14.61 13.72
C SER A 158 2.42 -13.50 12.70
N GLU A 159 1.36 -12.71 12.87
CA GLU A 159 1.06 -11.51 12.09
C GLU A 159 2.20 -10.48 12.19
N LEU A 160 2.70 -10.21 13.40
CA LEU A 160 3.82 -9.29 13.61
C LEU A 160 5.11 -9.78 12.94
N ASN A 161 5.42 -11.06 13.05
CA ASN A 161 6.60 -11.66 12.43
C ASN A 161 6.49 -11.68 10.90
N PHE A 162 5.30 -11.94 10.37
CA PHE A 162 5.00 -11.76 8.94
C PHE A 162 5.30 -10.33 8.49
N LEU A 163 4.82 -9.32 9.22
CA LEU A 163 5.03 -7.91 8.89
C LEU A 163 6.52 -7.55 8.90
N ARG A 164 7.26 -7.97 9.94
CA ARG A 164 8.71 -7.78 10.05
C ARG A 164 9.47 -8.43 8.90
N LYS A 165 9.03 -9.59 8.42
CA LYS A 165 9.64 -10.23 7.25
C LYS A 165 9.26 -9.47 5.97
N ALA A 166 7.99 -9.15 5.78
CA ALA A 166 7.48 -8.50 4.58
C ALA A 166 8.13 -7.13 4.31
N GLN A 167 8.38 -6.32 5.36
CA GLN A 167 9.02 -5.00 5.20
C GLN A 167 10.44 -5.07 4.61
N THR A 168 11.12 -6.21 4.75
CA THR A 168 12.47 -6.41 4.23
C THR A 168 12.50 -6.67 2.72
N LEU A 169 11.34 -6.97 2.13
CA LEU A 169 11.24 -7.29 0.71
C LEU A 169 11.23 -6.03 -0.14
N GLU A 170 11.88 -6.12 -1.30
CA GLU A 170 12.09 -5.01 -2.23
C GLU A 170 10.79 -4.34 -2.73
N THR A 171 9.71 -5.11 -2.78
CA THR A 171 8.39 -4.69 -3.27
C THR A 171 7.38 -4.41 -2.16
N TYR A 172 7.84 -4.29 -0.92
CA TYR A 172 7.01 -3.86 0.20
C TYR A 172 6.35 -2.49 -0.10
N GLY A 173 5.02 -2.45 0.03
CA GLY A 173 4.23 -1.24 -0.21
C GLY A 173 4.06 -0.85 -1.68
N VAL A 174 4.39 -1.72 -2.64
CA VAL A 174 4.20 -1.45 -4.08
C VAL A 174 2.72 -1.62 -4.48
N ASP A 175 2.03 -0.51 -4.80
CA ASP A 175 0.81 -0.50 -5.61
C ASP A 175 1.15 -0.01 -7.03
N PRO A 176 1.25 -0.90 -8.03
CA PRO A 176 1.83 -0.55 -9.33
C PRO A 176 0.87 0.24 -10.22
N HIS A 177 1.40 1.30 -10.84
CA HIS A 177 0.79 2.09 -11.91
C HIS A 177 1.39 1.69 -13.27
N PRO A 178 0.61 1.10 -14.20
CA PRO A 178 1.09 0.72 -15.52
C PRO A 178 1.48 1.96 -16.34
N CYS A 179 2.67 1.94 -16.93
CA CYS A 179 3.23 2.99 -17.78
C CYS A 179 4.14 2.38 -18.87
N LYS A 180 4.63 3.23 -19.77
CA LYS A 180 5.76 2.94 -20.67
C LYS A 180 6.94 3.86 -20.40
N ASP A 181 8.15 3.38 -20.60
CA ASP A 181 9.35 4.23 -20.62
C ASP A 181 9.49 4.96 -21.98
N VAL A 182 10.55 5.77 -22.12
CA VAL A 182 10.87 6.51 -23.35
C VAL A 182 11.20 5.60 -24.55
N SER A 183 11.58 4.36 -24.30
CA SER A 183 11.86 3.35 -25.32
C SER A 183 10.61 2.53 -25.68
N GLY A 184 9.46 2.80 -25.04
CA GLY A 184 8.20 2.09 -25.24
C GLY A 184 8.04 0.79 -24.45
N ASN A 185 9.01 0.42 -23.60
CA ASN A 185 8.93 -0.78 -22.78
C ASN A 185 7.91 -0.61 -21.65
N ALA A 186 7.22 -1.70 -21.31
CA ALA A 186 6.29 -1.71 -20.19
C ALA A 186 7.03 -1.50 -18.87
N ALA A 187 6.54 -0.57 -18.06
CA ALA A 187 7.05 -0.29 -16.73
C ALA A 187 5.89 -0.13 -15.74
N PHE A 188 6.15 -0.47 -14.48
CA PHE A 188 5.24 -0.20 -13.37
C PHE A 188 5.90 0.80 -12.43
N LEU A 189 5.24 1.94 -12.23
CA LEU A 189 5.68 2.97 -11.30
C LEU A 189 4.98 2.76 -9.96
N ALA A 190 5.68 2.96 -8.85
CA ALA A 190 5.07 2.85 -7.53
C ALA A 190 5.70 3.84 -6.55
N PHE A 191 4.94 4.20 -5.53
CA PHE A 191 5.38 5.01 -4.41
C PHE A 191 5.34 4.14 -3.16
N THR A 192 6.48 4.02 -2.48
CA THR A 192 6.66 3.19 -1.29
C THR A 192 7.01 4.08 -0.11
N PRO A 193 7.02 3.55 1.13
CA PRO A 193 7.45 4.31 2.30
C PRO A 193 8.86 4.89 2.16
N PHE A 194 9.72 4.23 1.37
CA PHE A 194 11.13 4.58 1.24
C PHE A 194 11.43 5.47 0.03
N GLY A 195 10.55 5.50 -0.97
CA GLY A 195 10.78 6.28 -2.18
C GLY A 195 9.96 5.85 -3.39
N PHE A 196 10.33 6.40 -4.54
CA PHE A 196 9.77 6.06 -5.84
C PHE A 196 10.48 4.84 -6.43
N VAL A 197 9.70 3.92 -6.99
CA VAL A 197 10.17 2.64 -7.54
C VAL A 197 9.69 2.50 -8.99
N VAL A 198 10.56 1.96 -9.84
CA VAL A 198 10.22 1.54 -11.20
C VAL A 198 10.53 0.06 -11.35
N LEU A 199 9.53 -0.71 -11.74
CA LEU A 199 9.65 -2.13 -12.04
C LEU A 199 9.51 -2.35 -13.55
N GLN A 200 10.39 -3.17 -14.12
CA GLN A 200 10.24 -3.73 -15.47
C GLN A 200 10.25 -5.25 -15.35
N GLY A 201 9.12 -5.88 -15.69
CA GLY A 201 8.85 -7.27 -15.29
C GLY A 201 8.92 -7.43 -13.78
N ASN A 202 9.73 -8.40 -13.30
CA ASN A 202 9.93 -8.67 -11.88
C ASN A 202 11.21 -8.00 -11.31
N LYS A 203 11.83 -7.07 -12.04
CA LYS A 203 13.06 -6.40 -11.62
C LYS A 203 12.80 -4.94 -11.28
N ARG A 204 13.37 -4.48 -10.16
CA ARG A 204 13.44 -3.05 -9.84
C ARG A 204 14.60 -2.42 -10.60
N VAL A 205 14.26 -1.57 -11.58
CA VAL A 205 15.24 -0.88 -12.42
C VAL A 205 15.62 0.49 -11.88
N HIS A 206 14.73 1.12 -11.11
CA HIS A 206 15.02 2.36 -10.41
C HIS A 206 14.46 2.36 -8.99
N PHE A 207 15.23 2.96 -8.09
CA PHE A 207 14.82 3.30 -6.73
C PHE A 207 15.36 4.69 -6.37
N ILE A 208 14.46 5.65 -6.17
CA ILE A 208 14.79 7.04 -5.88
C ILE A 208 14.21 7.38 -4.50
N LYS A 209 15.08 7.73 -3.56
CA LYS A 209 14.64 8.05 -2.20
C LYS A 209 13.90 9.38 -2.17
N TRP A 210 13.00 9.56 -1.19
CA TRP A 210 12.18 10.78 -1.10
C TRP A 210 12.98 12.09 -1.01
N ASN A 211 14.16 12.07 -0.40
CA ASN A 211 15.07 13.22 -0.34
C ASN A 211 15.61 13.61 -1.72
N GLU A 212 15.81 12.65 -2.62
CA GLU A 212 16.28 12.86 -4.00
C GLU A 212 15.15 13.32 -4.93
N VAL A 213 13.90 12.98 -4.63
CA VAL A 213 12.74 13.47 -5.40
C VAL A 213 12.50 14.97 -5.13
N THR A 214 12.70 15.81 -6.14
CA THR A 214 12.53 17.27 -6.02
C THR A 214 11.17 17.75 -6.49
N LYS A 215 10.65 17.21 -7.59
CA LYS A 215 9.38 17.63 -8.18
C LYS A 215 8.74 16.51 -8.98
N MET A 216 7.41 16.48 -9.00
CA MET A 216 6.61 15.64 -9.87
C MET A 216 5.66 16.50 -10.70
N LYS A 217 5.58 16.24 -12.00
CA LYS A 217 4.66 16.90 -12.93
C LYS A 217 3.96 15.88 -13.82
N PHE A 218 2.85 16.29 -14.41
CA PHE A 218 2.28 15.55 -15.53
C PHE A 218 1.68 16.50 -16.57
N GLU A 219 1.68 16.07 -17.82
CA GLU A 219 1.06 16.75 -18.96
C GLU A 219 0.42 15.71 -19.89
N GLY A 220 -0.90 15.76 -20.04
CA GLY A 220 -1.64 14.71 -20.75
C GLY A 220 -1.35 13.33 -20.15
N LYS A 221 -0.75 12.46 -20.95
CA LYS A 221 -0.34 11.10 -20.55
C LYS A 221 1.09 11.01 -20.00
N THR A 222 1.86 12.09 -20.04
CA THR A 222 3.28 12.09 -19.71
C THR A 222 3.50 12.48 -18.25
N PHE A 223 4.23 11.64 -17.51
CA PHE A 223 4.65 11.86 -16.13
C PHE A 223 6.14 12.18 -16.08
N TYR A 224 6.51 13.20 -15.31
CA TYR A 224 7.89 13.65 -15.13
C TYR A 224 8.27 13.59 -13.64
N LEU A 225 9.35 12.89 -13.34
CA LEU A 225 9.99 12.87 -12.03
C LEU A 225 11.33 13.60 -12.10
N TYR A 226 11.44 14.71 -11.38
CA TYR A 226 12.68 15.46 -11.24
C TYR A 226 13.45 14.95 -10.02
N VAL A 227 14.68 14.51 -10.25
CA VAL A 227 15.55 13.88 -9.26
C VAL A 227 16.83 14.71 -9.11
N SER A 228 17.24 14.96 -7.87
CA SER A 228 18.53 15.57 -7.54
C SER A 228 19.45 14.50 -6.96
N GLN A 229 20.59 14.27 -7.62
CA GLN A 229 21.63 13.38 -7.09
C GLN A 229 22.73 14.17 -6.36
N LYS A 230 23.61 13.47 -5.64
CA LYS A 230 24.66 14.03 -4.76
C LYS A 230 25.64 14.99 -5.45
N GLU A 231 25.71 15.02 -6.78
CA GLU A 231 26.58 15.89 -7.59
C GLU A 231 25.83 17.08 -8.26
N GLU A 232 24.69 17.51 -7.71
CA GLU A 232 23.80 18.55 -8.29
C GLU A 232 23.24 18.27 -9.70
N LYS A 233 23.56 17.12 -10.31
CA LYS A 233 22.96 16.66 -11.56
C LYS A 233 21.46 16.46 -11.37
N LYS A 234 20.69 17.29 -12.07
CA LYS A 234 19.22 17.18 -12.15
C LYS A 234 18.86 16.22 -13.26
N ILE A 235 18.29 15.08 -12.90
CA ILE A 235 17.79 14.07 -13.84
C ILE A 235 16.27 14.21 -13.93
N VAL A 236 15.72 14.07 -15.14
CA VAL A 236 14.28 14.01 -15.36
C VAL A 236 13.93 12.65 -15.92
N LEU A 237 13.29 11.82 -15.11
CA LEU A 237 12.72 10.55 -15.58
C LEU A 237 11.35 10.82 -16.21
N THR A 238 11.11 10.27 -17.39
CA THR A 238 9.88 10.49 -18.17
C THR A 238 9.20 9.15 -18.44
N TYR A 239 7.90 9.08 -18.16
CA TYR A 239 7.08 7.89 -18.36
C TYR A 239 5.71 8.25 -18.96
N PHE A 240 5.10 7.30 -19.65
CA PHE A 240 3.82 7.50 -20.35
C PHE A 240 2.74 6.58 -19.77
N ALA A 241 1.73 7.17 -19.13
CA ALA A 241 0.56 6.47 -18.63
C ALA A 241 -0.41 6.11 -19.79
N PRO A 242 -1.31 5.13 -19.61
CA PRO A 242 -2.25 4.73 -20.67
C PRO A 242 -3.26 5.83 -21.03
N THR A 243 -3.69 6.61 -20.03
CA THR A 243 -4.68 7.70 -20.18
C THR A 243 -4.27 8.94 -19.37
N PRO A 244 -4.77 10.14 -19.70
CA PRO A 244 -4.55 11.33 -18.89
C PRO A 244 -5.06 11.19 -17.45
N GLU A 245 -6.17 10.47 -17.25
CA GLU A 245 -6.75 10.18 -15.95
C GLU A 245 -5.82 9.30 -15.11
N ALA A 246 -5.24 8.27 -15.72
CA ALA A 246 -4.24 7.41 -15.07
C ALA A 246 -3.00 8.21 -14.67
N CYS A 247 -2.52 9.11 -15.56
CA CYS A 247 -1.38 9.96 -15.29
C CYS A 247 -1.64 10.95 -14.16
N LYS A 248 -2.83 11.56 -14.14
CA LYS A 248 -3.27 12.46 -13.07
C LYS A 248 -3.40 11.72 -11.74
N HIS A 249 -3.92 10.49 -11.75
CA HIS A 249 -4.01 9.66 -10.56
C HIS A 249 -2.62 9.28 -10.01
N LEU A 250 -1.71 8.84 -10.87
CA LEU A 250 -0.30 8.59 -10.55
C LEU A 250 0.34 9.83 -9.92
N TRP A 251 0.19 11.00 -10.55
CA TRP A 251 0.74 12.25 -10.04
C TRP A 251 0.18 12.61 -8.65
N LYS A 252 -1.14 12.53 -8.46
CA LYS A 252 -1.76 12.74 -7.14
C LYS A 252 -1.17 11.79 -6.09
N CYS A 253 -1.10 10.50 -6.38
CA CYS A 253 -0.52 9.51 -5.47
C CYS A 253 0.93 9.86 -5.12
N GLY A 254 1.72 10.30 -6.10
CA GLY A 254 3.10 10.74 -5.87
C GLY A 254 3.20 11.95 -4.93
N ILE A 255 2.39 13.00 -5.16
CA ILE A 255 2.36 14.18 -4.29
C ILE A 255 1.92 13.81 -2.87
N GLU A 256 0.90 12.95 -2.72
CA GLU A 256 0.43 12.50 -1.41
C GLU A 256 1.50 11.70 -0.67
N ASN A 257 2.14 10.73 -1.33
CA ASN A 257 3.19 9.91 -0.71
C ASN A 257 4.43 10.74 -0.36
N GLN A 258 4.86 11.64 -1.24
CA GLN A 258 5.96 12.55 -0.93
C GLN A 258 5.62 13.43 0.27
N ALA A 259 4.41 14.00 0.33
CA ALA A 259 4.00 14.79 1.47
C ALA A 259 3.99 13.97 2.76
N PHE A 260 3.43 12.76 2.73
CA PHE A 260 3.31 11.89 3.88
C PHE A 260 4.67 11.43 4.43
N TYR A 261 5.58 10.97 3.58
CA TYR A 261 6.85 10.37 4.03
C TYR A 261 8.03 11.35 4.12
N LYS A 262 8.03 12.44 3.35
CA LYS A 262 9.17 13.37 3.27
C LYS A 262 9.07 14.53 4.26
N LEU A 263 7.85 15.03 4.51
CA LEU A 263 7.67 16.25 5.28
C LEU A 263 7.64 15.96 6.78
N GLU A 264 8.17 16.91 7.54
CA GLU A 264 8.21 16.85 9.01
C GLU A 264 6.87 17.28 9.62
N LYS A 265 6.18 18.22 8.96
CA LYS A 265 4.88 18.76 9.42
C LYS A 265 3.92 18.95 8.26
N SER A 266 2.64 18.70 8.48
CA SER A 266 1.56 18.95 7.50
C SER A 266 1.45 20.44 7.12
N SER A 267 1.87 21.35 8.00
CA SER A 267 1.95 22.79 7.71
C SER A 267 2.94 23.14 6.58
N GLN A 268 3.90 22.27 6.28
CA GLN A 268 4.84 22.43 5.17
C GLN A 268 4.23 22.07 3.82
N VAL A 269 3.06 21.41 3.80
CA VAL A 269 2.40 20.95 2.57
C VAL A 269 1.93 22.15 1.75
N ARG A 270 2.49 22.28 0.55
CA ARG A 270 2.15 23.31 -0.44
C ARG A 270 1.21 22.77 -1.50
N THR A 271 0.42 23.66 -2.10
CA THR A 271 -0.35 23.35 -3.31
C THR A 271 0.60 23.15 -4.48
N VAL A 272 0.53 22.00 -5.13
CA VAL A 272 1.33 21.65 -6.31
C VAL A 272 0.49 21.85 -7.57
N SER A 273 1.08 22.44 -8.60
CA SER A 273 0.48 22.57 -9.94
C SER A 273 1.15 21.60 -10.91
N SER A 274 0.35 20.94 -11.75
CA SER A 274 0.84 20.04 -12.79
C SER A 274 1.55 20.79 -13.93
N SER A 275 1.15 22.04 -14.21
CA SER A 275 1.74 22.90 -15.25
C SER A 275 2.19 24.25 -14.69
N ASN A 276 3.11 24.91 -15.41
CA ASN A 276 3.53 26.29 -15.11
C ASN A 276 2.61 27.35 -15.76
N LEU A 277 1.70 26.96 -16.65
CA LEU A 277 0.73 27.85 -17.31
C LEU A 277 -0.48 28.10 -16.41
N PHE A 278 -0.86 29.37 -16.21
CA PHE A 278 -1.79 29.85 -15.18
C PHE A 278 -3.26 29.39 -15.31
N PHE A 279 -3.67 28.69 -16.39
CA PHE A 279 -5.07 28.26 -16.59
C PHE A 279 -5.27 26.86 -17.18
N LYS A 280 -4.20 26.08 -17.45
CA LYS A 280 -4.29 24.73 -18.06
C LYS A 280 -3.81 23.59 -17.14
N GLY A 281 -3.59 23.88 -15.85
CA GLY A 281 -3.00 22.94 -14.88
C GLY A 281 -3.98 22.37 -13.87
N SER A 282 -3.78 21.10 -13.49
CA SER A 282 -4.39 20.55 -12.29
C SER A 282 -3.65 21.05 -11.05
N ARG A 283 -4.39 21.57 -10.07
CA ARG A 283 -3.86 21.91 -8.75
C ARG A 283 -4.25 20.84 -7.75
N PHE A 284 -3.33 20.47 -6.87
CA PHE A 284 -3.58 19.50 -5.82
C PHE A 284 -2.80 19.87 -4.56
N ARG A 285 -3.42 19.64 -3.41
CA ARG A 285 -2.80 19.83 -2.10
C ARG A 285 -3.16 18.62 -1.27
N TYR A 286 -2.15 17.92 -0.74
CA TYR A 286 -2.39 16.87 0.25
C TYR A 286 -3.04 17.49 1.50
N SER A 287 -4.02 16.79 2.06
CA SER A 287 -4.74 17.20 3.25
C SER A 287 -4.81 15.99 4.19
N GLY A 288 -4.10 16.09 5.30
CA GLY A 288 -3.90 15.00 6.25
C GLY A 288 -2.62 15.21 7.05
N ARG A 289 -2.42 14.39 8.08
CA ARG A 289 -1.17 14.36 8.84
C ARG A 289 -0.06 13.72 8.01
N VAL A 290 1.18 14.11 8.27
CA VAL A 290 2.36 13.44 7.70
C VAL A 290 2.79 12.29 8.62
N ALA A 291 3.59 11.35 8.11
CA ALA A 291 3.97 10.12 8.84
C ALA A 291 4.50 10.41 10.26
N LYS A 292 5.33 11.44 10.41
CA LYS A 292 5.87 11.85 11.71
C LYS A 292 4.79 12.29 12.70
N GLU A 293 3.86 13.15 12.26
CA GLU A 293 2.73 13.60 13.09
C GLU A 293 1.78 12.44 13.45
N VAL A 294 1.61 11.47 12.52
CA VAL A 294 0.84 10.25 12.78
C VAL A 294 1.51 9.45 13.89
N MET A 295 2.82 9.17 13.78
CA MET A 295 3.56 8.44 14.81
C MET A 295 3.52 9.14 16.17
N GLU A 296 3.72 10.46 16.22
CA GLU A 296 3.65 11.26 17.44
C GLU A 296 2.24 11.24 18.08
N SER A 297 1.19 11.21 17.25
CA SER A 297 -0.19 11.06 17.73
C SER A 297 -0.48 9.64 18.21
N SER A 298 -0.03 8.62 17.49
CA SER A 298 -0.19 7.20 17.84
C SER A 298 0.47 6.89 19.18
N ALA A 299 1.65 7.46 19.43
CA ALA A 299 2.37 7.28 20.69
C ALA A 299 1.59 7.75 21.93
N LYS A 300 0.61 8.64 21.75
CA LYS A 300 -0.25 9.18 22.83
C LYS A 300 -1.51 8.34 23.08
N ILE A 301 -1.77 7.32 22.28
CA ILE A 301 -2.95 6.46 22.46
C ILE A 301 -2.85 5.71 23.79
N LYS A 302 -3.86 5.91 24.64
CA LYS A 302 -4.05 5.24 25.93
C LYS A 302 -5.48 4.71 25.98
N ARG A 303 -5.65 3.45 25.60
CA ARG A 303 -6.90 2.69 25.72
C ARG A 303 -6.60 1.20 25.67
N ASP A 304 -7.57 0.39 26.06
CA ASP A 304 -7.51 -1.04 25.83
C ASP A 304 -7.59 -1.36 24.33
N PRO A 305 -6.82 -2.34 23.85
CA PRO A 305 -6.90 -2.77 22.45
C PRO A 305 -8.32 -3.22 22.11
N PRO A 306 -8.84 -2.88 20.92
CA PRO A 306 -10.12 -3.40 20.46
C PRO A 306 -10.03 -4.91 20.22
N GLU A 307 -11.16 -5.60 20.35
CA GLU A 307 -11.27 -7.00 19.94
C GLU A 307 -11.09 -7.11 18.41
N ILE A 308 -10.28 -8.09 17.99
CA ILE A 308 -9.99 -8.34 16.58
C ILE A 308 -10.69 -9.64 16.19
N HIS A 309 -11.72 -9.54 15.36
CA HIS A 309 -12.38 -10.69 14.75
C HIS A 309 -11.53 -11.17 13.55
N ARG A 310 -10.83 -12.29 13.74
CA ARG A 310 -9.91 -12.89 12.76
C ARG A 310 -10.60 -13.84 11.80
#